data_AF-M6GP91-F1
#
_entry.id   AF-M6GP91-F1
#
_cell.length_a   1.000
_cell.length_b   1.000
_cell.length_c   1.000
_cell.angle_alpha   90.00
_cell.angle_beta   90.00
_cell.angle_gamma   90.00
#
_symmetry.space_group_name_H-M   'P 1'
#
loop_
_entity.id
_entity.type
_entity.pdbx_description
1 polymer ?
#
loop_
_entity_poly.entity_id
_entity_poly.type
_entity_poly.pdbx_seq_one_letter_code
_entity_poly.pdbx_strand_id
1 'polypeptide(L)'
;MVFHFYLVRRFFINTKIIKSQSDTSISTFWKEFKDAVLKNDSEKLASLSRFPIKMPYGYTQIKNKKEFLKRYDEIFSRQADAKECFQKEKQPVADSERTKEYIVSCKMRNGAPDEEPVVYGFTYTKTGWKLIYLDNINE
;
A
#
# COMPACT_ATOMS: atom_id res chain seq x y z
N MET A 1 29.13 -36.47 -41.93
CA MET A 1 28.21 -35.30 -41.91
C MET A 1 27.11 -35.63 -40.91
N VAL A 2 26.69 -34.85 -39.91
CA VAL A 2 26.79 -33.42 -39.59
C VAL A 2 26.25 -33.26 -38.15
N PHE A 3 26.96 -32.50 -37.31
CA PHE A 3 26.50 -31.57 -36.24
C PHE A 3 25.61 -32.09 -35.08
N HIS A 4 26.15 -32.11 -33.85
CA HIS A 4 26.05 -31.07 -32.80
C HIS A 4 24.65 -30.95 -32.13
N PHE A 5 24.56 -31.17 -30.81
CA PHE A 5 24.49 -30.08 -29.81
C PHE A 5 23.93 -30.51 -28.42
N TYR A 6 24.60 -30.00 -27.39
CA TYR A 6 24.13 -29.58 -26.06
C TYR A 6 23.61 -30.57 -25.02
N LEU A 7 24.51 -30.82 -24.06
CA LEU A 7 24.23 -30.91 -22.62
C LEU A 7 23.02 -30.07 -22.18
N VAL A 8 21.90 -30.70 -21.85
CA VAL A 8 20.86 -30.06 -21.04
C VAL A 8 21.14 -30.39 -19.57
N ARG A 9 22.05 -29.63 -18.96
CA ARG A 9 22.12 -29.54 -17.50
C ARG A 9 20.81 -28.90 -17.03
N ARG A 10 19.89 -29.70 -16.49
CA ARG A 10 18.75 -29.19 -15.72
C ARG A 10 19.29 -28.54 -14.45
N PHE A 11 19.59 -27.25 -14.52
CA PHE A 11 19.64 -26.40 -13.34
C PHE A 11 18.21 -26.24 -12.84
N PHE A 12 17.83 -27.11 -11.89
CA PHE A 12 16.75 -26.78 -10.97
C PHE A 12 17.24 -25.58 -10.16
N ILE A 13 16.87 -24.37 -10.58
CA ILE A 13 17.01 -23.18 -9.73
C ILE A 13 15.99 -23.36 -8.61
N ASN A 14 16.45 -23.92 -7.49
CA ASN A 14 15.71 -23.91 -6.25
C ASN A 14 15.70 -22.45 -5.77
N THR A 15 14.69 -21.69 -6.17
CA THR A 15 14.46 -20.32 -5.69
C THR A 15 14.14 -20.39 -4.20
N LYS A 16 15.16 -20.46 -3.36
CA LYS A 16 15.04 -19.94 -2.00
C LYS A 16 14.74 -18.46 -2.16
N ILE A 17 13.48 -18.09 -1.99
CA ILE A 17 13.07 -16.69 -1.84
C ILE A 17 13.82 -16.18 -0.62
N ILE A 18 14.93 -15.45 -0.84
CA ILE A 18 15.61 -14.72 0.22
C ILE A 18 14.69 -13.54 0.53
N LYS A 19 13.76 -13.74 1.47
CA LYS A 19 12.86 -12.69 1.94
C LYS A 19 13.74 -11.58 2.53
N SER A 20 13.79 -10.44 1.85
CA SER A 20 14.64 -9.33 2.28
C SER A 20 14.11 -8.74 3.59
N GLN A 21 14.98 -8.05 4.35
CA GLN A 21 14.55 -7.33 5.55
C GLN A 21 13.46 -6.30 5.23
N SER A 22 13.52 -5.67 4.05
CA SER A 22 12.47 -4.83 3.49
C SER A 22 11.15 -5.57 3.33
N ASP A 23 11.15 -6.78 2.73
CA ASP A 23 9.93 -7.58 2.54
C ASP A 23 9.27 -7.97 3.87
N THR A 24 10.09 -8.25 4.89
CA THR A 24 9.59 -8.57 6.22
C THR A 24 8.99 -7.33 6.89
N SER A 25 9.64 -6.16 6.79
CA SER A 25 9.13 -4.91 7.35
C SER A 25 7.81 -4.45 6.69
N ILE A 26 7.68 -4.62 5.37
CA ILE A 26 6.46 -4.33 4.61
C ILE A 26 5.36 -5.29 5.02
N SER A 27 5.66 -6.59 5.13
CA SER A 27 4.67 -7.61 5.50
C SER A 27 4.05 -7.36 6.88
N THR A 28 4.87 -7.01 7.87
CA THR A 28 4.39 -6.68 9.22
C THR A 28 3.55 -5.42 9.21
N PHE A 29 4.05 -4.32 8.62
CA PHE A 29 3.28 -3.08 8.53
C PHE A 29 1.97 -3.27 7.78
N TRP A 30 2.00 -3.97 6.64
CA TRP A 30 0.82 -4.24 5.82
C TRP A 30 -0.26 -4.96 6.61
N LYS A 31 0.13 -6.02 7.36
CA LYS A 31 -0.79 -6.77 8.20
C LYS A 31 -1.43 -5.89 9.27
N GLU A 32 -0.62 -5.09 9.97
CA GLU A 32 -1.13 -4.17 11.00
C GLU A 32 -2.05 -3.09 10.42
N PHE A 33 -1.66 -2.49 9.29
CA PHE A 33 -2.44 -1.45 8.64
C PHE A 33 -3.77 -1.99 8.13
N LYS A 34 -3.74 -3.12 7.40
CA LYS A 34 -4.95 -3.81 6.90
C LYS A 34 -5.88 -4.18 8.05
N ASP A 35 -5.37 -4.77 9.13
CA ASP A 35 -6.19 -5.12 10.30
C ASP A 35 -6.85 -3.88 10.93
N ALA A 36 -6.11 -2.78 11.05
CA ALA A 36 -6.64 -1.52 11.57
C ALA A 36 -7.72 -0.90 10.66
N VAL A 37 -7.57 -0.97 9.32
CA VAL A 37 -8.61 -0.56 8.36
C VAL A 37 -9.88 -1.40 8.55
N LEU A 38 -9.76 -2.73 8.58
CA LEU A 38 -10.91 -3.63 8.71
C LEU A 38 -11.68 -3.41 10.02
N LYS A 39 -10.96 -3.10 11.10
CA LYS A 39 -11.51 -2.83 12.44
C LYS A 39 -12.02 -1.41 12.65
N ASN A 40 -11.85 -0.49 11.69
CA ASN A 40 -12.04 0.96 11.90
C ASN A 40 -11.23 1.52 13.09
N ASP A 41 -10.02 1.00 13.32
CA ASP A 41 -9.17 1.48 14.40
C ASP A 41 -8.45 2.77 13.98
N SER A 42 -9.18 3.89 14.07
CA SER A 42 -8.71 5.22 13.68
C SER A 42 -7.49 5.67 14.51
N GLU A 43 -7.41 5.24 15.78
CA GLU A 43 -6.29 5.53 16.66
C GLU A 43 -5.01 4.84 16.19
N LYS A 44 -5.10 3.53 15.88
CA LYS A 44 -3.99 2.78 15.31
C LYS A 44 -3.61 3.32 13.94
N LEU A 45 -4.57 3.60 13.05
CA LEU A 45 -4.28 4.16 11.72
C LEU A 45 -3.59 5.52 11.81
N ALA A 46 -3.98 6.37 12.76
CA ALA A 46 -3.28 7.64 13.00
C ALA A 46 -1.82 7.41 13.44
N SER A 47 -1.57 6.40 14.27
CA SER A 47 -0.21 6.02 14.70
C SER A 47 0.64 5.42 13.57
N LEU A 48 -0.01 4.77 12.60
CA LEU A 48 0.59 4.23 11.38
C LEU A 48 0.70 5.28 10.27
N SER A 49 0.35 6.54 10.55
CA SER A 49 0.46 7.64 9.60
C SER A 49 1.61 8.58 9.95
N ARG A 50 2.11 9.29 8.93
CA ARG A 50 3.05 10.39 9.08
C ARG A 50 2.35 11.67 8.64
N PHE A 51 2.38 12.66 9.53
CA PHE A 51 1.79 13.97 9.27
C PHE A 51 2.82 14.95 8.69
N PRO A 52 2.38 15.89 7.83
CA PRO A 52 1.03 16.01 7.28
C PRO A 52 0.75 14.91 6.23
N ILE A 53 -0.51 14.44 6.17
CA ILE A 53 -0.98 13.53 5.12
C ILE A 53 -1.52 14.38 3.97
N LYS A 54 -0.99 14.17 2.76
CA LYS A 54 -1.51 14.85 1.56
C LYS A 54 -2.86 14.25 1.20
N MET A 55 -3.78 15.09 0.74
CA MET A 55 -5.14 14.70 0.36
C MET A 55 -5.35 15.03 -1.12
N PRO A 56 -6.38 14.44 -1.77
CA PRO A 56 -6.75 14.72 -3.16
C PRO A 56 -7.06 16.20 -3.39
N TYR A 57 -7.21 16.58 -4.66
CA TYR A 57 -7.41 17.97 -5.04
C TYR A 57 -8.68 18.56 -4.36
N GLY A 58 -8.61 19.84 -3.98
CA GLY A 58 -9.70 20.51 -3.27
C GLY A 58 -9.79 20.19 -1.77
N TYR A 59 -8.98 19.27 -1.23
CA TYR A 59 -8.90 19.01 0.21
C TYR A 59 -7.64 19.58 0.83
N THR A 60 -7.76 20.12 2.05
CA THR A 60 -6.60 20.50 2.84
C THR A 60 -5.90 19.25 3.38
N GLN A 61 -4.57 19.31 3.45
CA GLN A 61 -3.75 18.27 4.08
C GLN A 61 -4.15 18.07 5.54
N ILE A 62 -4.08 16.82 6.02
CA ILE A 62 -4.35 16.48 7.41
C ILE A 62 -3.07 16.68 8.21
N LYS A 63 -3.06 17.67 9.11
CA LYS A 63 -1.81 18.18 9.72
C LYS A 63 -1.34 17.41 10.94
N ASN A 64 -2.25 16.72 11.63
CA ASN A 64 -1.94 16.02 12.87
C ASN A 64 -2.99 14.95 13.20
N LYS A 65 -2.69 14.17 14.24
CA LYS A 65 -3.55 13.10 14.76
C LYS A 65 -4.97 13.58 15.11
N LYS A 66 -5.13 14.75 15.74
CA LYS A 66 -6.47 15.26 16.11
C LYS A 66 -7.32 15.52 14.88
N GLU A 67 -6.71 16.07 13.82
CA GLU A 67 -7.39 16.29 12.55
C GLU A 67 -7.69 14.97 11.84
N PHE A 68 -6.77 14.00 11.86
CA PHE A 68 -6.97 12.67 11.31
C PHE A 68 -8.21 11.97 11.88
N LEU A 69 -8.33 11.97 13.20
CA LEU A 69 -9.46 11.33 13.88
C LEU A 69 -10.80 12.00 13.52
N LYS A 70 -10.80 13.33 13.34
CA LYS A 70 -11.99 14.08 12.93
C LYS A 70 -12.38 13.84 11.47
N ARG A 71 -11.38 13.68 10.59
CA ARG A 71 -11.55 13.55 9.13
C ARG A 71 -11.34 12.11 8.67
N TYR A 72 -11.51 11.14 9.56
CA TYR A 72 -11.27 9.72 9.30
C TYR A 72 -12.06 9.23 8.07
N ASP A 73 -13.34 9.59 8.02
CA ASP A 73 -14.23 9.19 6.93
C ASP A 73 -13.81 9.79 5.58
N GLU A 74 -13.21 10.99 5.57
CA GLU A 74 -12.68 11.58 4.32
C GLU A 74 -11.52 10.78 3.75
N ILE A 75 -10.72 10.13 4.61
CA ILE A 75 -9.59 9.31 4.18
C ILE A 75 -10.06 7.94 3.72
N PHE A 76 -10.94 7.27 4.48
CA PHE A 76 -11.17 5.82 4.31
C PHE A 76 -12.58 5.43 3.83
N SER A 77 -13.55 6.35 3.79
CA SER A 77 -14.96 5.99 3.55
C SER A 77 -15.70 6.88 2.56
N ARG A 78 -15.13 8.03 2.21
CA ARG A 78 -15.74 9.00 1.30
C ARG A 78 -15.54 8.63 -0.16
N GLN A 79 -14.28 8.57 -0.62
CA GLN A 79 -13.97 8.33 -2.03
C GLN A 79 -13.87 6.84 -2.37
N ALA A 80 -13.26 6.04 -1.50
CA ALA A 80 -13.21 4.58 -1.61
C ALA A 80 -13.90 3.94 -0.41
N ASP A 81 -14.39 2.71 -0.60
CA ASP A 81 -14.62 1.81 0.53
C ASP A 81 -13.29 1.12 0.86
N ALA A 82 -12.53 1.73 1.77
CA ALA A 82 -11.21 1.19 2.14
C ALA A 82 -11.31 -0.20 2.76
N LYS A 83 -12.42 -0.55 3.42
CA LYS A 83 -12.57 -1.92 3.94
C LYS A 83 -12.69 -2.92 2.82
N GLU A 84 -13.57 -2.65 1.85
CA GLU A 84 -13.74 -3.53 0.70
C GLU A 84 -12.42 -3.67 -0.08
N CYS A 85 -11.73 -2.55 -0.30
CA CYS A 85 -10.44 -2.53 -0.98
C CYS A 85 -9.39 -3.36 -0.22
N PHE A 86 -9.09 -3.00 1.03
CA PHE A 86 -8.03 -3.66 1.79
C PHE A 86 -8.37 -5.11 2.15
N GLN A 87 -9.64 -5.52 2.16
CA GLN A 87 -10.02 -6.92 2.32
C GLN A 87 -9.53 -7.77 1.13
N LYS A 88 -9.74 -7.27 -0.09
CA LYS A 88 -9.37 -7.95 -1.35
C LYS A 88 -7.89 -7.79 -1.69
N GLU A 89 -7.29 -6.68 -1.28
CA GLU A 89 -5.94 -6.33 -1.69
C GLU A 89 -4.87 -7.29 -1.12
N LYS A 90 -3.92 -7.63 -1.98
CA LYS A 90 -2.77 -8.47 -1.61
C LYS A 90 -1.68 -7.61 -1.00
N GLN A 91 -0.73 -8.25 -0.32
CA GLN A 91 0.42 -7.51 0.19
C GLN A 91 1.17 -6.87 -0.99
N PRO A 92 1.43 -5.56 -0.95
CA PRO A 92 2.22 -4.90 -1.98
C PRO A 92 3.64 -5.46 -2.00
N VAL A 93 4.16 -5.67 -3.20
CA VAL A 93 5.55 -6.06 -3.44
C VAL A 93 6.39 -4.80 -3.51
N ALA A 94 7.52 -4.78 -2.79
CA ALA A 94 8.44 -3.64 -2.84
C ALA A 94 8.96 -3.49 -4.28
N ASP A 95 8.85 -2.28 -4.83
CA ASP A 95 9.54 -1.93 -6.06
C ASP A 95 11.05 -1.81 -5.77
N SER A 96 11.87 -2.54 -6.54
CA SER A 96 13.33 -2.51 -6.42
C SER A 96 13.93 -1.13 -6.71
N GLU A 97 13.24 -0.30 -7.49
CA GLU A 97 13.63 1.08 -7.80
C GLU A 97 13.09 2.07 -6.76
N ARG A 98 11.96 1.74 -6.10
CA ARG A 98 11.32 2.55 -5.05
C ARG A 98 11.27 1.83 -3.72
N THR A 99 12.43 1.41 -3.23
CA THR A 99 12.57 0.60 -1.99
C THR A 99 11.98 1.23 -0.71
N LYS A 100 11.66 2.53 -0.73
CA LYS A 100 11.11 3.28 0.41
C LYS A 100 9.68 3.73 0.19
N GLU A 101 9.05 3.39 -0.93
CA GLU A 101 7.68 3.81 -1.21
C GLU A 101 6.91 2.67 -1.84
N TYR A 102 5.64 2.54 -1.48
CA TYR A 102 4.70 1.71 -2.22
C TYR A 102 3.32 2.33 -2.13
N ILE A 103 2.46 1.95 -3.07
CA ILE A 103 1.10 2.45 -3.18
C ILE A 103 0.11 1.31 -3.16
N VAL A 104 -1.11 1.63 -2.77
CA VAL A 104 -2.28 0.76 -2.92
C VAL A 104 -3.33 1.54 -3.67
N SER A 105 -3.73 1.02 -4.81
CA SER A 105 -4.82 1.56 -5.60
C SER A 105 -6.12 0.90 -5.15
N CYS A 106 -7.17 1.69 -5.03
CA CYS A 106 -8.50 1.26 -4.65
C CYS A 106 -9.50 1.80 -5.67
N LYS A 107 -10.47 0.97 -6.01
CA LYS A 107 -11.66 1.43 -6.73
C LYS A 107 -12.39 2.52 -5.95
N MET A 108 -12.99 3.44 -6.70
CA MET A 108 -13.91 4.41 -6.13
C MET A 108 -15.13 3.68 -5.58
N ARG A 109 -15.72 4.21 -4.50
CA ARG A 109 -16.98 3.71 -3.95
C ARG A 109 -18.05 3.82 -5.02
N ASN A 110 -18.69 2.70 -5.36
CA ASN A 110 -19.66 2.58 -6.46
C ASN A 110 -19.09 2.92 -7.86
N GLY A 111 -17.76 2.96 -8.02
CA GLY A 111 -17.10 3.14 -9.32
C GLY A 111 -17.13 1.87 -10.17
N ALA A 112 -16.70 2.00 -11.43
CA ALA A 112 -16.50 0.86 -12.32
C ALA A 112 -15.51 -0.15 -11.70
N PRO A 113 -15.72 -1.47 -11.89
CA PRO A 113 -14.86 -2.49 -11.26
C PRO A 113 -13.41 -2.45 -11.75
N ASP A 114 -13.17 -1.88 -12.93
CA ASP A 114 -11.87 -1.88 -13.61
C ASP A 114 -11.09 -0.56 -13.43
N GLU A 115 -11.61 0.37 -12.60
CA GLU A 115 -10.98 1.65 -12.32
C GLU A 115 -10.60 1.78 -10.85
N GLU A 116 -9.33 2.03 -10.57
CA GLU A 116 -8.78 2.17 -9.21
C GLU A 116 -8.16 3.54 -8.96
N PRO A 117 -8.93 4.63 -9.06
CA PRO A 117 -8.33 5.94 -9.08
C PRO A 117 -7.90 6.44 -7.70
N VAL A 118 -8.39 5.82 -6.61
CA VAL A 118 -8.08 6.23 -5.24
C VAL A 118 -6.79 5.56 -4.77
N VAL A 119 -5.73 6.33 -4.55
CA VAL A 119 -4.39 5.80 -4.25
C VAL A 119 -3.96 6.15 -2.83
N TYR A 120 -3.60 5.14 -2.04
CA TYR A 120 -2.98 5.28 -0.72
C TYR A 120 -1.47 5.12 -0.85
N GLY A 121 -0.72 6.14 -0.45
CA GLY A 121 0.74 6.16 -0.52
C GLY A 121 1.42 5.92 0.82
N PHE A 122 2.42 5.04 0.82
CA PHE A 122 3.19 4.67 2.00
C PHE A 122 4.67 4.95 1.80
N THR A 123 5.37 5.36 2.86
CA THR A 123 6.82 5.54 2.84
C THR A 123 7.52 4.93 4.06
N TYR A 124 8.73 4.42 3.85
CA TYR A 124 9.58 3.91 4.93
C TYR A 124 10.33 5.05 5.62
N THR A 125 10.10 5.18 6.93
CA THR A 125 10.74 6.20 7.79
C THR A 125 11.71 5.55 8.77
N LYS A 126 12.43 6.37 9.55
CA LYS A 126 13.25 5.89 10.69
C LYS A 126 12.43 5.07 11.70
N THR A 127 11.11 5.31 11.77
CA THR A 127 10.18 4.63 12.69
C THR A 127 9.33 3.55 12.02
N GLY A 128 9.73 3.12 10.82
CA GLY A 128 8.99 2.14 10.02
C GLY A 128 8.12 2.78 8.93
N TRP A 129 7.34 1.94 8.26
CA TRP A 129 6.39 2.34 7.21
C TRP A 129 5.28 3.23 7.77
N LYS A 130 4.86 4.21 6.97
CA LYS A 130 3.82 5.18 7.34
C LYS A 130 2.96 5.54 6.13
N LEU A 131 1.66 5.71 6.34
CA LEU A 131 0.77 6.40 5.39
C LEU A 131 1.17 7.87 5.28
N ILE A 132 1.26 8.39 4.04
CA ILE A 132 1.67 9.78 3.77
C ILE A 132 0.74 10.53 2.83
N TYR A 133 -0.06 9.84 2.02
CA TYR A 133 -1.04 10.51 1.18
C TYR A 133 -2.22 9.63 0.80
N LEU A 134 -3.33 10.29 0.48
CA LEU A 134 -4.43 9.81 -0.32
C LEU A 134 -4.48 10.70 -1.57
N ASP A 135 -4.65 10.09 -2.74
CA ASP A 135 -4.83 10.79 -4.00
C ASP A 135 -6.00 10.19 -4.79
N ASN A 136 -6.54 10.96 -5.73
CA ASN A 136 -7.50 10.48 -6.71
C ASN A 136 -7.03 10.90 -8.10
N ILE A 137 -6.51 9.94 -8.87
CA ILE A 137 -5.85 10.22 -10.16
C ILE A 137 -6.82 10.60 -11.29
N ASN A 138 -8.13 10.54 -11.04
CA ASN A 138 -9.16 10.95 -12.00
C ASN A 138 -9.66 12.41 -11.77
N GLU A 139 -9.11 13.14 -10.79
CA GLU A 139 -9.49 14.53 -10.46
C GLU A 139 -8.78 15.60 -11.31
#